data_AF-A0A821Z009-F1
#
_entry.id   AF-A0A821Z009-F1
#
_cell.length_a   1.000
_cell.length_b   1.000
_cell.length_c   1.000
_cell.angle_alpha   90.00
_cell.angle_beta   90.00
_cell.angle_gamma   90.00
#
_symmetry.space_group_name_H-M   'P 1'
#
loop_
_entity.id
_entity.type
_entity.pdbx_description
1 polymer ?
#
loop_
_entity_poly.entity_id
_entity_poly.type
_entity_poly.pdbx_seq_one_letter_code
_entity_poly.pdbx_strand_id
1 'polypeptide(L)'
;MMLDTKLDTYDLDSLKFWKKSMSSLPNLAPLAQKYLAVPSTSTKSESAFSTSTYYGRKQRARLSSDNLCFSVFLKDKQSNEDKENIINI
;
A
#
# COMPACT_ATOMS: atom_id res chain seq x y z
N MET A 1 11.59 -34.63 -22.72
CA MET A 1 11.78 -34.27 -21.31
C MET A 1 10.96 -33.02 -21.06
N MET A 2 9.76 -33.20 -20.52
CA MET A 2 8.88 -32.12 -20.09
C MET A 2 9.42 -31.69 -18.73
N LEU A 3 9.98 -30.49 -18.62
CA LEU A 3 10.33 -29.94 -17.33
C LEU A 3 9.00 -29.61 -16.65
N ASP A 4 8.61 -30.43 -15.67
CA ASP A 4 7.63 -30.08 -14.66
C ASP A 4 8.14 -28.82 -13.96
N THR A 5 7.81 -27.66 -14.52
CA THR A 5 7.82 -26.40 -13.78
C THR A 5 6.68 -26.51 -12.78
N LYS A 6 6.95 -27.21 -11.68
CA LYS A 6 6.25 -27.00 -10.42
C LYS A 6 6.36 -25.51 -10.18
N LEU A 7 5.29 -24.79 -10.51
CA LEU A 7 5.10 -23.41 -10.13
C LEU A 7 4.86 -23.47 -8.63
N ASP A 8 5.94 -23.76 -7.88
CA ASP A 8 5.96 -23.72 -6.44
C ASP A 8 5.32 -22.39 -6.08
N THR A 9 4.25 -22.47 -5.29
CA THR A 9 3.37 -21.37 -4.92
C THR A 9 4.24 -20.24 -4.38
N TYR A 10 4.68 -19.37 -5.29
CA TYR A 10 5.55 -18.26 -4.98
C TYR A 10 4.75 -17.42 -4.00
N ASP A 11 5.32 -17.15 -2.84
CA ASP A 11 4.83 -16.15 -1.90
C ASP A 11 4.54 -14.90 -2.76
N LEU A 12 3.26 -14.65 -3.08
CA LEU A 12 2.82 -13.69 -4.12
C LEU A 12 3.21 -12.25 -3.77
N ASP A 13 3.79 -12.06 -2.59
CA ASP A 13 4.26 -10.81 -2.04
C ASP A 13 5.78 -10.67 -2.23
N SER A 14 6.15 -10.00 -3.32
CA SER A 14 7.54 -9.70 -3.66
C SER A 14 8.26 -8.92 -2.55
N LEU A 15 7.55 -8.09 -1.77
CA LEU A 15 8.14 -7.35 -0.65
C LEU A 15 8.54 -8.29 0.50
N LYS A 16 7.74 -9.32 0.81
CA LYS A 16 8.10 -10.35 1.80
C LYS A 16 9.34 -11.13 1.39
N PHE A 17 9.48 -11.47 0.11
CA PHE A 17 10.66 -12.13 -0.42
C PHE A 17 11.92 -11.27 -0.23
N TRP A 18 11.86 -9.98 -0.58
CA TRP A 18 13.01 -9.09 -0.43
C TRP A 18 13.32 -8.74 1.03
N LYS A 19 12.34 -8.84 1.93
CA LYS A 19 12.56 -8.75 3.38
C LYS A 19 13.36 -9.94 3.90
N LYS A 20 13.05 -11.16 3.45
CA LYS A 20 13.80 -12.40 3.77
C LYS A 20 15.20 -12.40 3.16
N SER A 21 15.35 -11.87 1.94
CA SER A 21 16.61 -11.83 1.19
C SER A 21 17.60 -10.76 1.67
N MET A 22 17.20 -9.91 2.63
CA MET A 22 18.04 -8.83 3.18
C MET A 22 19.33 -9.35 3.81
N SER A 23 19.30 -10.52 4.45
CA SER A 23 20.49 -11.16 5.04
C SER A 23 21.49 -11.63 4.00
N SER A 24 21.04 -11.98 2.80
CA SER A 24 21.88 -12.47 1.70
C SER A 24 22.40 -11.32 0.82
N LEU A 25 21.55 -10.29 0.61
CA LEU A 25 21.81 -9.19 -0.31
C LEU A 25 21.53 -7.83 0.36
N PRO A 26 22.37 -7.40 1.32
CA PRO A 26 22.09 -6.24 2.17
C PRO A 26 22.01 -4.91 1.41
N ASN A 27 22.69 -4.78 0.27
CA ASN A 27 22.68 -3.56 -0.54
C ASN A 27 21.56 -3.54 -1.59
N LEU A 28 21.21 -4.71 -2.15
CA LEU A 28 20.21 -4.80 -3.22
C LEU A 28 18.78 -4.86 -2.66
N ALA A 29 18.58 -5.59 -1.56
CA ALA A 29 17.28 -5.74 -0.92
C ALA A 29 16.60 -4.38 -0.58
N PRO A 30 17.26 -3.39 0.03
CA PRO A 30 16.63 -2.10 0.32
C PRO A 30 16.26 -1.32 -0.95
N LEU A 31 17.05 -1.47 -2.03
CA LEU A 31 16.75 -0.84 -3.31
C LEU A 31 15.53 -1.47 -3.95
N ALA A 32 15.49 -2.80 -4.03
CA ALA A 32 14.37 -3.55 -4.59
C ALA A 32 13.07 -3.29 -3.82
N GLN A 33 13.11 -3.27 -2.49
CA GLN A 33 11.94 -2.94 -1.66
C GLN A 33 11.42 -1.53 -1.94
N LYS A 34 12.31 -0.53 -2.08
CA LYS A 34 11.90 0.85 -2.40
C LYS A 34 11.19 0.94 -3.75
N TYR A 35 11.74 0.31 -4.80
CA TYR A 35 11.13 0.35 -6.12
C TYR A 35 9.82 -0.44 -6.19
N LEU A 36 9.74 -1.60 -5.53
CA LEU A 36 8.54 -2.43 -5.53
C LEU A 36 7.42 -1.87 -4.65
N ALA A 37 7.75 -1.05 -3.65
CA ALA A 37 6.76 -0.38 -2.81
C ALA A 37 6.03 0.78 -3.52
N VAL A 38 6.60 1.29 -4.63
CA VAL A 38 5.97 2.37 -5.42
C VAL A 38 4.77 1.78 -6.16
N PRO A 39 3.56 2.31 -5.98
CA PRO A 39 2.41 1.87 -6.76
C PRO A 39 2.63 2.24 -8.23
N SER A 40 2.30 1.32 -9.14
CA SER A 40 2.40 1.55 -10.59
C SER A 40 1.46 2.64 -11.10
N THR A 41 0.44 3.03 -10.32
CA THR A 41 -0.60 3.98 -10.73
C THR A 41 -0.79 5.12 -9.73
N SER A 42 -1.29 6.26 -10.24
CA SER A 42 -1.74 7.42 -9.46
C SER A 42 -3.05 7.18 -8.70
N THR A 43 -3.69 6.03 -8.87
CA THR A 43 -5.02 5.72 -8.34
C THR A 43 -5.13 5.92 -6.82
N LYS A 44 -4.07 5.65 -6.06
CA LYS A 44 -4.06 5.91 -4.60
C LYS A 44 -4.14 7.40 -4.29
N SER A 45 -3.41 8.24 -5.04
CA SER A 45 -3.45 9.69 -4.89
C SER A 45 -4.78 10.27 -5.35
N GLU A 46 -5.35 9.76 -6.45
CA GLU A 46 -6.66 10.17 -6.95
C GLU A 46 -7.79 9.82 -5.98
N SER A 47 -7.73 8.66 -5.31
CA SER A 47 -8.72 8.27 -4.32
C SER A 47 -8.67 9.17 -3.07
N ALA A 48 -7.45 9.54 -2.64
CA ALA A 48 -7.24 10.50 -1.55
C ALA A 48 -7.78 11.88 -1.93
N PHE A 49 -7.50 12.36 -3.15
CA PHE A 49 -7.98 13.64 -3.65
C PHE A 49 -9.51 13.66 -3.78
N SER A 50 -10.11 12.62 -4.34
CA SER A 50 -11.56 12.47 -4.46
C SER A 50 -12.24 12.46 -3.09
N THR A 51 -11.67 11.71 -2.13
CA THR A 51 -12.13 11.68 -0.74
C THR A 51 -12.04 13.06 -0.07
N SER A 52 -10.90 13.74 -0.20
CA SER A 52 -10.70 15.08 0.35
C SER A 52 -11.69 16.09 -0.25
N THR A 53 -11.92 16.00 -1.57
CA THR A 53 -12.85 16.86 -2.30
C THR A 53 -14.28 16.60 -1.85
N TYR A 54 -14.64 15.33 -1.62
CA TYR A 54 -15.93 14.95 -1.06
C TYR A 54 -16.16 15.57 0.32
N TYR A 55 -15.20 15.46 1.23
CA TYR A 55 -15.27 16.06 2.57
C TYR A 55 -15.25 17.59 2.54
N GLY A 56 -14.53 18.20 1.59
CA GLY A 56 -14.42 19.65 1.43
C GLY A 56 -15.63 20.31 0.75
N ARG A 57 -16.63 19.55 0.27
CA ARG A 57 -17.84 20.15 -0.33
C ARG A 57 -18.63 20.93 0.74
N LYS A 58 -18.84 22.21 0.44
CA LYS A 58 -19.42 23.27 1.32
C LYS A 58 -20.77 22.93 1.98
N GLN A 59 -21.48 21.90 1.53
CA GLN A 59 -22.79 21.53 2.06
C GLN A 59 -22.74 20.72 3.37
N ARG A 60 -21.55 20.23 3.82
CA ARG A 60 -21.43 19.45 5.07
C ARG A 60 -20.20 19.70 5.95
N ALA A 61 -19.29 20.62 5.61
CA ALA A 61 -18.13 20.89 6.48
C ALA A 61 -17.53 22.29 6.31
N ARG A 62 -17.40 23.04 7.42
CA ARG A 62 -16.49 24.20 7.58
C ARG A 62 -15.14 23.71 8.12
N LEU A 63 -14.58 22.66 7.52
CA LEU A 63 -13.31 22.11 7.97
C LEU A 63 -12.16 23.00 7.48
N SER A 64 -11.23 23.31 8.38
CA SER A 64 -9.91 23.85 7.98
C SER A 64 -9.20 22.83 7.08
N SER A 65 -8.30 23.31 6.23
CA SER A 65 -7.42 22.48 5.40
C SER A 65 -6.68 21.43 6.23
N ASP A 66 -6.24 21.78 7.44
CA ASP A 66 -5.51 20.86 8.32
C ASP A 66 -6.41 19.71 8.78
N ASN A 67 -7.63 20.03 9.25
CA ASN A 67 -8.59 19.04 9.71
C ASN A 67 -9.06 18.12 8.58
N LEU A 68 -9.13 18.63 7.36
CA LEU A 68 -9.41 17.84 6.16
C LEU A 68 -8.29 16.83 5.90
N CYS A 69 -7.03 17.27 5.99
CA CYS A 69 -5.86 16.41 5.81
C CYS A 69 -5.83 15.29 6.86
N PHE A 70 -6.03 15.62 8.14
CA PHE A 70 -6.10 14.63 9.22
C PHE A 70 -7.22 13.62 9.00
N SER A 71 -8.39 14.07 8.55
CA SER A 71 -9.53 13.18 8.29
C SER A 71 -9.25 12.17 7.17
N VAL A 72 -8.57 12.59 6.10
CA VAL A 72 -8.14 11.70 5.01
C VAL A 72 -7.06 10.73 5.49
N PHE A 73 -6.10 11.20 6.28
CA PHE A 73 -5.04 10.36 6.85
C PHE A 73 -5.60 9.25 7.76
N LEU A 74 -6.51 9.61 8.67
CA LEU A 74 -7.14 8.64 9.58
C LEU A 74 -7.92 7.56 8.83
N LYS A 75 -8.66 7.95 7.78
CA LYS A 75 -9.38 7.01 6.92
C LYS A 75 -8.43 6.02 6.23
N ASP A 76 -7.31 6.50 5.69
CA ASP A 76 -6.35 5.64 5.01
C ASP A 76 -5.70 4.64 5.99
N LYS A 77 -5.39 5.08 7.21
CA LYS A 77 -4.85 4.21 8.28
C LYS A 77 -5.81 3.09 8.69
N GLN A 78 -7.07 3.40 8.95
CA GLN A 78 -8.09 2.40 9.28
C GLN A 78 -8.21 1.33 8.19
N SER A 79 -8.22 1.75 6.92
CA SER A 79 -8.32 0.82 5.79
C SER A 79 -7.12 -0.13 5.64
N ASN A 80 -5.96 0.24 6.18
CA ASN A 80 -4.79 -0.63 6.20
C ASN A 80 -4.85 -1.62 7.37
N GLU A 81 -5.33 -1.18 8.55
CA GLU A 81 -5.54 -2.05 9.72
C GLU A 81 -6.57 -3.15 9.43
N ASP A 82 -7.67 -2.82 8.75
CA ASP A 82 -8.71 -3.80 8.38
C ASP A 82 -8.17 -4.85 7.40
N LYS A 83 -7.27 -4.46 6.48
CA LYS A 83 -6.64 -5.40 5.53
C LYS A 83 -5.68 -6.34 6.23
N GLU A 84 -4.86 -5.86 7.16
CA GLU A 84 -3.95 -6.73 7.92
C GLU A 84 -4.71 -7.75 8.77
N ASN A 85 -5.88 -7.39 9.30
CA ASN A 85 -6.72 -8.33 10.06
C ASN A 85 -7.35 -9.42 9.19
N ILE A 86 -7.70 -9.14 7.92
CA ILE A 86 -8.26 -10.15 6.99
C ILE A 86 -7.19 -11.13 6.49
N ILE A 87 -5.93 -10.70 6.39
CA ILE A 87 -4.82 -11.53 5.90
C ILE A 87 -4.27 -12.45 7.01
N ASN A 88 -4.58 -12.17 8.28
CA ASN A 88 -4.12 -12.92 9.46
C ASN A 88 -5.19 -13.87 10.05
N ILE A 89 -6.31 -14.11 9.35
CA ILE A 89 -7.34 -15.12 9.65
C ILE A 89 -7.25 -16.22 8.58
#